data_AF-A0A2V8G260-F1
#
_entry.id   AF-A0A2V8G260-F1
#
_cell.length_a   1.000
_cell.length_b   1.000
_cell.length_c   1.000
_cell.angle_alpha   90.00
_cell.angle_beta   90.00
_cell.angle_gamma   90.00
#
_symmetry.space_group_name_H-M   'P 1'
#
loop_
_entity.id
_entity.type
_entity.pdbx_description
1 polymer ?
#
loop_
_entity_poly.entity_id
_entity_poly.type
_entity_poly.pdbx_seq_one_letter_code
_entity_poly.pdbx_strand_id
1 'polypeptide(L)'
;MTRALRLIGVIMTALAMPAAAAAQDPRGVALSDASDGRRTALVIGNDAYPTLPLRNAIKDAKAVAAALQKYGFAVDVATDVNFKEINKRIDRFIGQLQSGDVALVYYAGHGIQIENENYLVPVDFSSQDEADAKYELYSASRVADRLAASGARLRILVLDACRNNPFRSTRSGSRGLAPMETGRGSLIAFATAPNRTADDNPQGSNGLFTSYLLEAMDQPGLTIEQVFSRARQKVDEASRGRQTPWLVSSVIGDFYFRPPAARPSSTAEEDKLWESISESDSAAAFQRYLDRYPNGQYARLARLYIRALTASNTPPETARPPRPADSVTPATVSSITPYFLKAQSGKTYVPFLITPPGTVSSSRFAMYYRVEPAGWTPRTASGAPPKYPYEDFREFNGRETGSHVEASFSVPPGEYLFTAAFGPIEGTASRDAIRTLVAQADRAGPGVTRTPITVPDFWNGEFNTSSIMLATAIDPLPKPLTPAEQATRPFALGSMEIHPLTVPSFSTAEEISTFLLIYNPAVSKSTGKPDVVVDYAFYRRQPDGSERYFNRTNPQPLNARTLPPTFDLAAGHQLQSGQAVPLRAFAAGEYRLEITVKDQIAGAQIIRSVTFTVH
;
A
#
# COMPACT_ATOMS: atom_id res chain seq x y z
N MET A 1 40.13 32.43 -71.49
CA MET A 1 41.40 32.68 -70.78
C MET A 1 41.56 31.57 -69.73
N THR A 2 42.44 30.57 -69.90
CA THR A 2 43.87 30.53 -69.46
C THR A 2 44.07 30.77 -67.97
N ARG A 3 44.64 29.90 -67.11
CA ARG A 3 45.25 28.53 -67.17
C ARG A 3 44.87 27.82 -65.83
N ALA A 4 44.81 26.50 -65.58
CA ALA A 4 45.50 25.29 -66.06
C ALA A 4 46.88 24.96 -65.42
N LEU A 5 46.89 24.17 -64.31
CA LEU A 5 47.88 23.15 -63.85
C LEU A 5 47.35 22.53 -62.52
N ARG A 6 47.31 21.24 -62.13
CA ARG A 6 47.84 19.88 -62.48
C ARG A 6 48.86 19.29 -61.46
N LEU A 7 48.86 17.93 -61.42
CA LEU A 7 49.58 16.96 -60.54
C LEU A 7 48.87 16.73 -59.17
N ILE A 8 48.72 15.55 -58.55
CA ILE A 8 48.88 14.07 -58.79
C ILE A 8 47.79 13.38 -57.90
N GLY A 9 47.26 12.16 -58.06
CA GLY A 9 47.41 11.02 -59.00
C GLY A 9 46.73 9.74 -58.43
N VAL A 10 46.71 8.60 -59.15
CA VAL A 10 46.01 7.34 -58.77
C VAL A 10 46.75 6.10 -59.32
N ILE A 11 46.78 4.98 -58.56
CA ILE A 11 46.90 3.53 -58.94
C ILE A 11 47.41 2.74 -57.70
N MET A 12 47.19 1.44 -57.44
CA MET A 12 46.14 0.41 -57.66
C MET A 12 46.79 -0.97 -57.37
N THR A 13 46.20 -1.77 -56.47
CA THR A 13 46.28 -3.26 -56.34
C THR A 13 47.61 -4.04 -56.24
N ALA A 14 47.71 -4.86 -55.17
CA ALA A 14 48.11 -6.28 -55.21
C ALA A 14 47.55 -7.04 -53.98
N LEU A 15 47.36 -8.37 -54.05
CA LEU A 15 46.81 -9.22 -52.96
C LEU A 15 47.91 -9.98 -52.18
N ALA A 16 47.63 -10.27 -50.90
CA ALA A 16 48.16 -11.46 -50.22
C ALA A 16 47.24 -11.90 -49.04
N MET A 17 47.06 -13.21 -48.88
CA MET A 17 46.61 -13.87 -47.64
C MET A 17 47.66 -14.89 -47.23
N PRO A 18 47.91 -15.07 -45.92
CA PRO A 18 47.68 -16.39 -45.32
C PRO A 18 46.93 -16.31 -43.98
N ALA A 19 46.76 -17.44 -43.30
CA ALA A 19 45.79 -17.62 -42.22
C ALA A 19 46.37 -17.79 -40.81
N ALA A 20 45.50 -17.53 -39.82
CA ALA A 20 45.41 -18.15 -38.49
C ALA A 20 46.64 -18.17 -37.55
N ALA A 21 46.56 -17.36 -36.50
CA ALA A 21 46.99 -17.70 -35.13
C ALA A 21 45.99 -17.06 -34.14
N ALA A 22 45.75 -17.68 -32.97
CA ALA A 22 44.65 -17.30 -32.07
C ALA A 22 45.12 -16.88 -30.67
N ALA A 23 44.52 -15.82 -30.12
CA ALA A 23 44.46 -15.55 -28.67
C ALA A 23 43.38 -14.49 -28.29
N GLN A 24 42.40 -14.93 -27.49
CA GLN A 24 41.75 -14.20 -26.38
C GLN A 24 41.13 -12.79 -26.61
N ASP A 25 39.81 -12.74 -26.73
CA ASP A 25 38.96 -11.72 -26.06
C ASP A 25 38.75 -12.17 -24.59
N PRO A 26 38.79 -11.27 -23.57
CA PRO A 26 37.57 -10.56 -23.17
C PRO A 26 37.78 -9.11 -22.68
N ARG A 27 37.08 -8.15 -23.30
CA ARG A 27 36.21 -7.20 -22.57
C ARG A 27 35.35 -6.35 -23.51
N GLY A 28 34.09 -6.78 -23.69
CA GLY A 28 33.05 -5.94 -24.28
C GLY A 28 32.82 -4.67 -23.43
N VAL A 29 32.61 -3.53 -24.11
CA VAL A 29 32.20 -2.28 -23.47
C VAL A 29 30.77 -2.45 -22.95
N ALA A 30 30.62 -2.66 -21.66
CA ALA A 30 29.32 -2.61 -21.00
C ALA A 30 28.76 -1.19 -21.11
N LEU A 31 27.69 -1.02 -21.89
CA LEU A 31 26.91 0.21 -21.89
C LEU A 31 26.31 0.38 -20.49
N SER A 32 26.68 1.45 -19.80
CA SER A 32 26.17 1.76 -18.47
C SER A 32 24.69 2.16 -18.54
N ASP A 33 23.84 1.54 -17.71
CA ASP A 33 22.41 1.87 -17.59
C ASP A 33 22.19 3.32 -17.13
N ALA A 34 22.06 4.23 -18.11
CA ALA A 34 21.79 5.64 -17.88
C ALA A 34 20.27 5.90 -17.80
N SER A 35 19.64 5.51 -16.69
CA SER A 35 18.19 5.70 -16.48
C SER A 35 17.74 6.03 -15.05
N ASP A 36 18.60 5.97 -14.03
CA ASP A 36 18.29 6.47 -12.68
C ASP A 36 18.97 7.84 -12.45
N GLY A 37 18.19 8.85 -12.07
CA GLY A 37 18.68 10.23 -11.90
C GLY A 37 19.58 10.40 -10.68
N ARG A 38 20.19 11.60 -10.56
CA ARG A 38 21.22 11.84 -9.54
C ARG A 38 20.60 11.78 -8.15
N ARG A 39 21.30 11.08 -7.25
CA ARG A 39 20.91 10.96 -5.84
C ARG A 39 21.60 12.08 -5.07
N THR A 40 20.82 13.00 -4.49
CA THR A 40 21.35 14.14 -3.73
C THR A 40 20.66 14.27 -2.39
N ALA A 41 21.39 14.65 -1.36
CA ALA A 41 20.83 14.87 -0.03
C ALA A 41 21.35 16.14 0.65
N LEU A 42 20.51 16.73 1.50
CA LEU A 42 20.87 17.74 2.48
C LEU A 42 20.55 17.19 3.87
N VAL A 43 21.55 17.14 4.74
CA VAL A 43 21.46 16.51 6.05
C VAL A 43 21.82 17.55 7.12
N ILE A 44 20.84 17.90 7.95
CA ILE A 44 20.95 18.94 8.99
C ILE A 44 20.89 18.28 10.38
N GLY A 45 21.79 18.66 11.27
CA GLY A 45 21.79 18.23 12.68
C GLY A 45 22.09 19.40 13.63
N ASN A 46 21.11 19.82 14.41
CA ASN A 46 21.26 20.90 15.40
C ASN A 46 21.23 20.33 16.82
N ASP A 47 22.33 20.44 17.57
CA ASP A 47 22.38 20.11 19.01
C ASP A 47 22.57 21.36 19.89
N ALA A 48 23.30 22.38 19.43
CA ALA A 48 23.82 23.48 20.25
C ALA A 48 22.82 24.61 20.58
N TYR A 49 21.59 24.28 20.95
CA TYR A 49 20.58 25.27 21.39
C TYR A 49 20.97 25.92 22.73
N PRO A 50 20.86 27.26 22.90
CA PRO A 50 21.24 27.94 24.14
C PRO A 50 20.46 27.53 25.40
N THR A 51 19.20 27.13 25.25
CA THR A 51 18.27 26.86 26.37
C THR A 51 17.96 25.37 26.58
N LEU A 52 17.95 24.58 25.50
CA LEU A 52 17.64 23.15 25.51
C LEU A 52 18.58 22.39 24.56
N PRO A 53 19.89 22.26 24.90
CA PRO A 53 20.83 21.57 24.04
C PRO A 53 20.50 20.07 23.93
N LEU A 54 20.52 19.55 22.71
CA LEU A 54 20.40 18.12 22.43
C LEU A 54 21.81 17.46 22.48
N ARG A 55 21.86 16.13 22.32
CA ARG A 55 23.10 15.33 22.49
C ARG A 55 23.47 14.47 21.30
N ASN A 56 22.56 14.28 20.35
CA ASN A 56 22.60 13.22 19.36
C ASN A 56 22.26 13.69 17.94
N ALA A 57 21.63 14.86 17.73
CA ALA A 57 21.18 15.30 16.42
C ALA A 57 22.33 15.44 15.41
N ILE A 58 23.51 15.90 15.85
CA ILE A 58 24.73 15.96 15.04
C ILE A 58 25.30 14.56 14.76
N LYS A 59 25.16 13.61 15.68
CA LYS A 59 25.61 12.21 15.51
C LYS A 59 24.71 11.49 14.50
N ASP A 60 23.40 11.63 14.67
CA ASP A 60 22.37 11.08 13.81
C ASP A 60 22.51 11.63 12.38
N ALA A 61 22.64 12.96 12.24
CA ALA A 61 22.96 13.60 10.96
C ALA A 61 24.25 13.05 10.33
N LYS A 62 25.35 12.89 11.08
CA LYS A 62 26.61 12.34 10.56
C LYS A 62 26.49 10.86 10.16
N ALA A 63 25.76 10.06 10.93
CA ALA A 63 25.54 8.65 10.65
C ALA A 63 24.64 8.43 9.41
N VAL A 64 23.55 9.21 9.29
CA VAL A 64 22.68 9.23 8.11
C VAL A 64 23.44 9.73 6.89
N ALA A 65 24.26 10.79 7.00
CA ALA A 65 25.08 11.27 5.90
C ALA A 65 26.06 10.19 5.39
N ALA A 66 26.78 9.50 6.29
CA ALA A 66 27.68 8.41 5.93
C ALA A 66 26.95 7.23 5.26
N ALA A 67 25.76 6.87 5.74
CA ALA A 67 24.93 5.84 5.13
C ALA A 67 24.44 6.25 3.73
N LEU A 68 24.00 7.50 3.55
CA LEU A 68 23.55 8.00 2.25
C LEU A 68 24.71 8.08 1.22
N GLN A 69 25.91 8.49 1.65
CA GLN A 69 27.13 8.44 0.83
C GLN A 69 27.44 7.00 0.38
N LYS A 70 27.35 6.02 1.29
CA LYS A 70 27.49 4.57 1.00
C LYS A 70 26.48 4.07 -0.05
N TYR A 71 25.29 4.67 -0.13
CA TYR A 71 24.24 4.33 -1.11
C TYR A 71 24.19 5.27 -2.33
N GLY A 72 25.29 5.99 -2.60
CA GLY A 72 25.50 6.75 -3.83
C GLY A 72 24.88 8.15 -3.85
N PHE A 73 24.48 8.70 -2.71
CA PHE A 73 24.04 10.10 -2.65
C PHE A 73 25.24 11.06 -2.59
N ALA A 74 25.18 12.15 -3.34
CA ALA A 74 25.96 13.36 -3.07
C ALA A 74 25.30 14.11 -1.90
N VAL A 75 25.98 14.18 -0.75
CA VAL A 75 25.40 14.69 0.50
C VAL A 75 26.06 16.01 0.92
N ASP A 76 25.26 17.08 1.04
CA ASP A 76 25.63 18.27 1.82
C ASP A 76 25.25 18.06 3.29
N VAL A 77 26.16 18.37 4.21
CA VAL A 77 25.97 18.20 5.65
C VAL A 77 26.16 19.55 6.34
N ALA A 78 25.22 19.93 7.18
CA ALA A 78 25.29 21.15 7.97
C ALA A 78 24.91 20.87 9.44
N THR A 79 25.62 21.50 10.37
CA THR A 79 25.41 21.29 11.82
C THR A 79 25.31 22.63 12.53
N ASP A 80 24.45 22.70 13.55
CA ASP A 80 24.18 23.91 14.34
C ASP A 80 23.91 25.14 13.48
N VAL A 81 22.96 25.00 12.55
CA VAL A 81 22.62 26.04 11.58
C VAL A 81 21.57 27.02 12.11
N ASN A 82 21.86 28.30 11.86
CA ASN A 82 20.96 29.41 12.10
C ASN A 82 19.88 29.55 11.00
N PHE A 83 18.84 30.34 11.24
CA PHE A 83 17.69 30.48 10.32
C PHE A 83 18.12 30.82 8.89
N LYS A 84 19.08 31.75 8.77
CA LYS A 84 19.62 32.23 7.49
C LYS A 84 20.38 31.14 6.73
N GLU A 85 21.18 30.33 7.42
CA GLU A 85 21.90 29.21 6.81
C GLU A 85 20.95 28.06 6.45
N ILE A 86 19.92 27.75 7.26
CA ILE A 86 18.87 26.79 6.86
C ILE A 86 18.22 27.21 5.55
N ASN A 87 17.73 28.46 5.47
CA ASN A 87 17.11 28.98 4.24
C ASN A 87 18.06 28.87 3.04
N LYS A 88 19.30 29.34 3.18
CA LYS A 88 20.35 29.31 2.14
C LYS A 88 20.76 27.89 1.72
N ARG A 89 20.77 26.91 2.63
CA ARG A 89 21.05 25.50 2.34
C ARG A 89 19.90 24.87 1.56
N ILE A 90 18.66 25.10 1.98
CA ILE A 90 17.45 24.64 1.28
C ILE A 90 17.37 25.28 -0.11
N ASP A 91 17.64 26.59 -0.24
CA ASP A 91 17.73 27.31 -1.52
C ASP A 91 18.72 26.65 -2.48
N ARG A 92 19.96 26.44 -2.04
CA ARG A 92 21.01 25.78 -2.82
C ARG A 92 20.63 24.34 -3.18
N PHE A 93 20.11 23.58 -2.21
CA PHE A 93 19.80 22.17 -2.38
C PHE A 93 18.69 21.94 -3.41
N ILE A 94 17.69 22.82 -3.47
CA ILE A 94 16.63 22.74 -4.48
C ILE A 94 17.10 23.28 -5.84
N GLY A 95 17.87 24.37 -5.85
CA GLY A 95 18.35 25.00 -7.09
C GLY A 95 19.31 24.16 -7.94
N GLN A 96 19.81 23.03 -7.41
CA GLN A 96 20.63 22.06 -8.14
C GLN A 96 19.85 20.84 -8.66
N LEU A 97 18.58 20.66 -8.29
CA LEU A 97 17.77 19.48 -8.66
C LEU A 97 17.29 19.53 -10.11
N GLN A 98 17.14 18.37 -10.73
CA GLN A 98 16.68 18.18 -12.09
C GLN A 98 15.57 17.12 -12.16
N SER A 99 14.79 17.13 -13.25
CA SER A 99 13.81 16.09 -13.52
C SER A 99 14.50 14.72 -13.61
N GLY A 100 13.95 13.72 -12.91
CA GLY A 100 14.57 12.40 -12.77
C GLY A 100 15.39 12.19 -11.49
N ASP A 101 15.86 13.26 -10.83
CA ASP A 101 16.71 13.12 -9.63
C ASP A 101 15.96 12.55 -8.41
N VAL A 102 16.72 12.01 -7.46
CA VAL A 102 16.26 11.62 -6.13
C VAL A 102 16.78 12.63 -5.11
N ALA A 103 15.88 13.37 -4.47
CA ALA A 103 16.19 14.39 -3.48
C ALA A 103 15.83 13.92 -2.08
N LEU A 104 16.75 14.02 -1.11
CA LEU A 104 16.49 13.68 0.29
C LEU A 104 16.90 14.83 1.23
N VAL A 105 15.97 15.33 2.02
CA VAL A 105 16.26 16.23 3.14
C VAL A 105 16.09 15.46 4.45
N TYR A 106 17.12 15.43 5.27
CA TYR A 106 17.08 14.90 6.63
C TYR A 106 17.32 16.05 7.61
N TYR A 107 16.50 16.13 8.66
CA TYR A 107 16.68 17.06 9.77
C TYR A 107 16.59 16.32 11.10
N ALA A 108 17.61 16.50 11.93
CA ALA A 108 17.57 16.22 13.36
C ALA A 108 17.80 17.51 14.16
N GLY A 109 17.11 17.65 15.28
CA GLY A 109 17.15 18.84 16.13
C GLY A 109 15.83 19.03 16.88
N HIS A 110 15.56 20.25 17.33
CA HIS A 110 14.24 20.61 17.85
C HIS A 110 13.24 20.89 16.73
N GLY A 111 11.99 20.50 16.95
CA GLY A 111 10.86 20.81 16.07
C GLY A 111 9.61 21.07 16.89
N ILE A 112 8.86 22.11 16.53
CA ILE A 112 7.65 22.55 17.24
C ILE A 112 6.47 22.72 16.29
N GLN A 113 5.27 22.77 16.87
CA GLN A 113 4.00 22.97 16.16
C GLN A 113 3.34 24.25 16.69
N ILE A 114 2.97 25.14 15.78
CA ILE A 114 2.20 26.38 16.03
C ILE A 114 1.05 26.39 15.02
N GLU A 115 -0.18 26.71 15.45
CA GLU A 115 -1.36 26.84 14.56
C GLU A 115 -1.60 25.63 13.60
N ASN A 116 -1.17 24.43 14.02
CA ASN A 116 -1.16 23.18 13.25
C ASN A 116 -0.19 23.12 12.05
N GLU A 117 0.77 24.03 11.96
CA GLU A 117 1.93 23.93 11.07
C GLU A 117 3.19 23.45 11.82
N ASN A 118 4.10 22.79 11.08
CA ASN A 118 5.34 22.22 11.58
C ASN A 118 6.54 23.11 11.32
N TYR A 119 7.37 23.31 12.35
CA TYR A 119 8.52 24.21 12.31
C TYR A 119 9.82 23.52 12.76
N LEU A 120 10.88 23.71 12.00
CA LEU A 120 12.26 23.35 12.35
C LEU A 120 12.87 24.50 13.17
N VAL A 121 13.50 24.19 14.30
CA VAL A 121 14.07 25.21 15.20
C VAL A 121 15.55 25.46 14.89
N PRO A 122 15.94 26.68 14.48
CA PRO A 122 17.35 27.07 14.33
C PRO A 122 18.08 27.20 15.68
N VAL A 123 19.42 27.13 15.69
CA VAL A 123 20.17 27.31 16.95
C VAL A 123 20.22 28.75 17.46
N ASP A 124 19.92 29.74 16.62
CA ASP A 124 19.83 31.17 16.98
C ASP A 124 18.42 31.60 17.44
N PHE A 125 17.48 30.65 17.55
CA PHE A 125 16.12 30.89 18.02
C PHE A 125 16.10 31.42 19.46
N SER A 126 15.42 32.55 19.67
CA SER A 126 15.45 33.31 20.92
C SER A 126 14.11 33.95 21.35
N SER A 127 13.12 34.00 20.44
CA SER A 127 11.77 34.48 20.72
C SER A 127 11.15 33.87 21.99
N GLN A 128 10.41 34.70 22.73
CA GLN A 128 9.66 34.30 23.95
C GLN A 128 8.13 34.44 23.80
N ASP A 129 7.65 34.97 22.69
CA ASP A 129 6.22 35.03 22.33
C ASP A 129 5.91 34.02 21.20
N GLU A 130 4.83 33.24 21.34
CA GLU A 130 4.36 32.27 20.34
C GLU A 130 3.85 32.98 19.07
N ALA A 131 3.47 34.26 19.15
CA ALA A 131 3.01 35.07 18.00
C ALA A 131 4.15 35.48 17.05
N ASP A 132 5.31 35.87 17.60
CA ASP A 132 6.48 36.30 16.82
C ASP A 132 7.42 35.12 16.47
N ALA A 133 7.38 34.03 17.26
CA ALA A 133 8.17 32.82 17.06
C ALA A 133 8.24 32.35 15.60
N LYS A 134 7.10 32.37 14.90
CA LYS A 134 6.98 31.89 13.50
C LYS A 134 7.83 32.66 12.49
N TYR A 135 8.34 33.83 12.83
CA TYR A 135 9.27 34.59 11.98
C TYR A 135 10.75 34.19 12.19
N GLU A 136 11.10 33.61 13.34
CA GLU A 136 12.44 33.03 13.62
C GLU A 136 12.52 31.54 13.25
N LEU A 137 11.40 30.89 12.92
CA LEU A 137 11.30 29.44 12.72
C LEU A 137 11.16 29.05 11.25
N TYR A 138 11.81 27.96 10.83
CA TYR A 138 11.74 27.51 9.44
C TYR A 138 10.63 26.46 9.24
N SER A 139 9.54 26.82 8.56
CA SER A 139 8.44 25.90 8.23
C SER A 139 8.92 24.64 7.50
N ALA A 140 8.53 23.47 8.02
CA ALA A 140 8.76 22.17 7.39
C ALA A 140 7.84 21.95 6.18
N SER A 141 6.64 22.54 6.18
CA SER A 141 5.77 22.59 4.99
C SER A 141 6.47 23.31 3.85
N ARG A 142 7.10 24.46 4.13
CA ARG A 142 7.96 25.18 3.17
C ARG A 142 9.18 24.36 2.69
N VAL A 143 9.61 23.30 3.39
CA VAL A 143 10.57 22.33 2.83
C VAL A 143 9.86 21.39 1.85
N ALA A 144 8.74 20.79 2.26
CA ALA A 144 7.98 19.84 1.44
C ALA A 144 7.44 20.45 0.13
N ASP A 145 6.87 21.65 0.17
CA ASP A 145 6.31 22.36 -0.99
C ASP A 145 7.40 22.68 -2.02
N ARG A 146 8.55 23.16 -1.53
CA ARG A 146 9.68 23.53 -2.39
C ARG A 146 10.42 22.31 -2.93
N LEU A 147 10.42 21.19 -2.20
CA LEU A 147 10.80 19.89 -2.75
C LEU A 147 9.83 19.49 -3.86
N ALA A 148 8.51 19.55 -3.65
CA ALA A 148 7.52 19.22 -4.68
C ALA A 148 7.70 20.07 -5.96
N ALA A 149 8.00 21.36 -5.82
CA ALA A 149 8.28 22.26 -6.95
C ALA A 149 9.60 21.98 -7.71
N SER A 150 10.50 21.13 -7.20
CA SER A 150 11.83 20.89 -7.81
C SER A 150 11.82 20.01 -9.07
N GLY A 151 10.72 19.32 -9.37
CA GLY A 151 10.65 18.38 -10.50
C GLY A 151 11.37 17.03 -10.30
N ALA A 152 12.09 16.82 -9.19
CA ALA A 152 12.75 15.55 -8.86
C ALA A 152 11.75 14.37 -8.87
N ARG A 153 12.17 13.18 -9.33
CA ARG A 153 11.26 12.00 -9.45
C ARG A 153 10.79 11.48 -8.10
N LEU A 154 11.66 11.57 -7.10
CA LEU A 154 11.45 11.12 -5.73
C LEU A 154 11.98 12.18 -4.77
N ARG A 155 11.11 12.63 -3.86
CA ARG A 155 11.40 13.67 -2.86
C ARG A 155 11.14 13.12 -1.46
N ILE A 156 12.20 13.03 -0.66
CA ILE A 156 12.17 12.41 0.66
C ILE A 156 12.44 13.51 1.69
N LEU A 157 11.58 13.62 2.71
CA LEU A 157 11.79 14.49 3.87
C LEU A 157 11.74 13.63 5.14
N VAL A 158 12.81 13.64 5.92
CA VAL A 158 12.91 12.87 7.17
C VAL A 158 13.09 13.84 8.34
N LEU A 159 12.18 13.78 9.31
CA LEU A 159 12.15 14.66 10.48
C LEU A 159 12.37 13.83 11.77
N ASP A 160 13.64 13.70 12.18
CA ASP A 160 14.05 13.15 13.48
C ASP A 160 14.13 14.28 14.52
N ALA A 161 13.00 14.98 14.67
CA ALA A 161 12.89 16.17 15.50
C ALA A 161 12.38 15.84 16.91
N CYS A 162 13.14 16.21 17.94
CA CYS A 162 12.74 16.10 19.34
C CYS A 162 11.82 17.28 19.73
N ARG A 163 10.64 16.95 20.24
CA ARG A 163 9.46 17.83 20.19
C ARG A 163 9.10 18.43 21.54
N ASN A 164 10.00 19.29 22.03
CA ASN A 164 9.78 20.10 23.22
C ASN A 164 9.44 21.52 22.76
N ASN A 165 8.22 21.98 23.02
CA ASN A 165 7.85 23.37 22.77
C ASN A 165 8.42 24.24 23.91
N PRO A 166 9.37 25.17 23.65
CA PRO A 166 10.04 25.95 24.70
C PRO A 166 9.12 27.00 25.35
N PHE A 167 7.99 27.37 24.73
CA PHE A 167 7.07 28.39 25.23
C PHE A 167 6.19 27.92 26.40
N ARG A 168 6.20 26.63 26.78
CA ARG A 168 5.06 26.03 27.50
C ARG A 168 5.39 25.37 28.84
N SER A 169 5.26 26.16 29.90
CA SER A 169 5.00 25.67 31.25
C SER A 169 3.58 25.08 31.36
N THR A 170 3.49 23.75 31.28
CA THR A 170 2.42 22.96 31.92
C THR A 170 0.94 23.41 31.74
N ARG A 171 0.42 23.55 30.51
CA ARG A 171 -0.97 23.18 30.10
C ARG A 171 -1.26 23.42 28.60
N SER A 172 -2.24 22.68 28.08
CA SER A 172 -3.03 22.93 26.86
C SER A 172 -2.29 23.39 25.58
N GLY A 173 -1.42 22.54 25.04
CA GLY A 173 -0.90 22.64 23.67
C GLY A 173 -0.61 21.24 23.10
N SER A 174 -0.62 21.07 21.78
CA SER A 174 -0.32 19.79 21.13
C SER A 174 1.16 19.41 21.30
N ARG A 175 1.42 18.22 21.87
CA ARG A 175 2.78 17.73 22.15
C ARG A 175 3.38 16.99 20.95
N GLY A 176 3.60 17.68 19.83
CA GLY A 176 4.33 17.07 18.73
C GLY A 176 4.48 17.93 17.49
N LEU A 177 4.46 17.26 16.34
CA LEU A 177 4.28 17.84 15.02
C LEU A 177 2.87 17.45 14.52
N ALA A 178 2.27 18.31 13.72
CA ALA A 178 1.06 18.09 12.95
C ALA A 178 1.26 17.02 11.86
N PRO A 179 0.17 16.43 11.33
CA PRO A 179 0.20 15.75 10.03
C PRO A 179 0.68 16.68 8.90
N MET A 180 1.20 16.10 7.83
CA MET A 180 1.57 16.81 6.60
C MET A 180 1.11 15.98 5.39
N GLU A 181 0.67 16.65 4.33
CA GLU A 181 0.27 16.02 3.07
C GLU A 181 1.47 15.88 2.12
N THR A 182 1.37 14.96 1.14
CA THR A 182 2.44 14.72 0.15
C THR A 182 1.92 14.78 -1.27
N GLY A 183 2.44 15.70 -2.08
CA GLY A 183 2.22 15.65 -3.52
C GLY A 183 2.86 14.43 -4.19
N ARG A 184 2.34 14.06 -5.37
CA ARG A 184 2.82 12.95 -6.22
C ARG A 184 4.36 12.88 -6.30
N GLY A 185 4.94 11.74 -5.93
CA GLY A 185 6.40 11.48 -5.90
C GLY A 185 7.13 11.95 -4.64
N SER A 186 6.41 12.39 -3.59
CA SER A 186 7.01 12.73 -2.29
C SER A 186 6.80 11.65 -1.23
N LEU A 187 7.67 11.64 -0.22
CA LEU A 187 7.61 10.83 1.00
C LEU A 187 8.03 11.71 2.19
N ILE A 188 7.22 11.77 3.24
CA ILE A 188 7.55 12.42 4.51
C ILE A 188 7.56 11.36 5.62
N ALA A 189 8.71 11.21 6.28
CA ALA A 189 8.89 10.34 7.44
C ALA A 189 9.15 11.16 8.70
N PHE A 190 8.55 10.74 9.82
CA PHE A 190 8.76 11.35 11.13
C PHE A 190 9.23 10.28 12.12
N ALA A 191 10.18 10.60 12.98
CA ALA A 191 10.68 9.68 14.00
C ALA A 191 9.63 9.20 15.03
N THR A 192 8.48 9.87 15.11
CA THR A 192 7.39 9.56 16.04
C THR A 192 6.06 10.08 15.49
N ALA A 193 4.95 9.51 15.95
CA ALA A 193 3.59 9.84 15.54
C ALA A 193 3.27 11.33 15.70
N PRO A 194 2.31 11.90 14.93
CA PRO A 194 1.78 13.23 15.21
C PRO A 194 1.33 13.34 16.68
N ASN A 195 1.53 14.51 17.30
CA ASN A 195 1.21 14.73 18.72
C ASN A 195 1.93 13.78 19.73
N ARG A 196 3.10 13.23 19.37
CA ARG A 196 4.02 12.49 20.26
C ARG A 196 5.47 13.02 20.16
N THR A 197 6.32 12.66 21.12
CA THR A 197 7.77 12.98 21.16
C THR A 197 8.61 11.75 20.76
N ALA A 198 9.87 11.96 20.36
CA ALA A 198 10.85 10.91 20.07
C ALA A 198 11.76 10.67 21.29
N ASP A 199 12.39 9.50 21.38
CA ASP A 199 13.33 9.13 22.44
C ASP A 199 14.78 9.35 21.94
N ASP A 200 15.51 10.27 22.58
CA ASP A 200 16.92 10.57 22.27
C ASP A 200 17.84 9.35 22.44
N ASN A 201 17.39 8.26 23.07
CA ASN A 201 18.16 7.05 23.33
C ASN A 201 19.47 7.34 24.10
N PRO A 202 19.40 7.81 25.36
CA PRO A 202 20.55 8.35 26.11
C PRO A 202 21.64 7.31 26.47
N GLN A 203 21.45 6.04 26.15
CA GLN A 203 22.44 4.97 26.29
C GLN A 203 23.03 4.48 24.95
N GLY A 204 22.50 4.97 23.82
CA GLY A 204 22.99 4.65 22.48
C GLY A 204 23.96 5.68 21.92
N SER A 205 24.59 5.36 20.79
CA SER A 205 25.39 6.31 20.01
C SER A 205 24.54 7.31 19.22
N ASN A 206 23.31 6.92 18.90
CA ASN A 206 22.37 7.57 17.99
C ASN A 206 20.95 7.55 18.61
N GLY A 207 20.08 8.47 18.19
CA GLY A 207 18.65 8.48 18.53
C GLY A 207 17.93 7.18 18.16
N LEU A 208 16.81 6.88 18.83
CA LEU A 208 16.17 5.56 18.70
C LEU A 208 15.67 5.29 17.27
N PHE A 209 15.12 6.31 16.61
CA PHE A 209 14.66 6.22 15.22
C PHE A 209 15.81 6.04 14.24
N THR A 210 16.81 6.93 14.28
CA THR A 210 17.97 6.85 13.38
C THR A 210 18.74 5.53 13.53
N SER A 211 18.87 4.99 14.75
CA SER A 211 19.49 3.68 14.99
C SER A 211 18.86 2.56 14.14
N TYR A 212 17.53 2.45 14.15
CA TYR A 212 16.81 1.41 13.40
C TYR A 212 16.54 1.77 11.93
N LEU A 213 16.52 3.06 11.58
CA LEU A 213 16.51 3.50 10.19
C LEU A 213 17.80 3.05 9.49
N LEU A 214 18.96 3.22 10.13
CA LEU A 214 20.26 2.78 9.60
C LEU A 214 20.34 1.24 9.48
N GLU A 215 19.83 0.49 10.46
CA GLU A 215 19.71 -0.97 10.39
C GLU A 215 18.85 -1.42 9.19
N ALA A 216 17.72 -0.74 8.96
CA ALA A 216 16.82 -1.03 7.86
C ALA A 216 17.39 -0.63 6.49
N MET A 217 18.12 0.49 6.40
CA MET A 217 18.76 0.94 5.15
C MET A 217 19.85 0.00 4.64
N ASP A 218 20.51 -0.77 5.51
CA ASP A 218 21.50 -1.78 5.10
C ASP A 218 20.90 -3.16 4.75
N GLN A 219 19.60 -3.38 4.96
CA GLN A 219 18.94 -4.63 4.58
C GLN A 219 18.70 -4.65 3.05
N PRO A 220 19.33 -5.57 2.28
CA PRO A 220 19.24 -5.57 0.83
C PRO A 220 17.84 -5.97 0.35
N GLY A 221 17.33 -5.27 -0.67
CA GLY A 221 16.05 -5.59 -1.30
C GLY A 221 14.82 -4.98 -0.63
N LEU A 222 14.98 -4.16 0.41
CA LEU A 222 13.87 -3.37 0.97
C LEU A 222 13.62 -2.11 0.13
N THR A 223 12.38 -1.91 -0.32
CA THR A 223 11.92 -0.62 -0.87
C THR A 223 11.94 0.46 0.20
N ILE A 224 11.87 1.74 -0.19
CA ILE A 224 11.88 2.85 0.77
C ILE A 224 10.74 2.77 1.81
N GLU A 225 9.52 2.43 1.42
CA GLU A 225 8.43 2.15 2.37
C GLU A 225 8.74 0.96 3.29
N GLN A 226 9.36 -0.10 2.77
CA GLN A 226 9.74 -1.26 3.58
C GLN A 226 10.84 -0.89 4.58
N VAL A 227 11.80 -0.05 4.22
CA VAL A 227 12.82 0.48 5.13
C VAL A 227 12.18 1.30 6.27
N PHE A 228 11.29 2.24 5.97
CA PHE A 228 10.59 2.99 7.01
C PHE A 228 9.60 2.14 7.82
N SER A 229 8.96 1.13 7.23
CA SER A 229 8.10 0.18 7.94
C SER A 229 8.91 -0.73 8.89
N ARG A 230 10.10 -1.17 8.47
CA ARG A 230 11.05 -1.96 9.26
C ARG A 230 11.58 -1.14 10.44
N ALA A 231 11.97 0.11 10.19
CA ALA A 231 12.37 1.05 11.22
C ALA A 231 11.22 1.34 12.20
N ARG A 232 9.99 1.57 11.71
CA ARG A 232 8.79 1.73 12.55
C ARG A 232 8.59 0.54 13.48
N GLN A 233 8.59 -0.68 12.95
CA GLN A 233 8.45 -1.90 13.75
C GLN A 233 9.49 -1.94 14.87
N LYS A 234 10.77 -1.72 14.54
CA LYS A 234 11.86 -1.83 15.51
C LYS A 234 11.84 -0.75 16.59
N VAL A 235 11.50 0.48 16.24
CA VAL A 235 11.33 1.58 17.21
C VAL A 235 10.14 1.34 18.13
N ASP A 236 9.04 0.77 17.62
CA ASP A 236 7.88 0.43 18.45
C ASP A 236 8.18 -0.72 19.41
N GLU A 237 8.81 -1.81 18.92
CA GLU A 237 9.31 -2.94 19.71
C GLU A 237 10.27 -2.47 20.83
N ALA A 238 11.30 -1.69 20.48
CA ALA A 238 12.33 -1.24 21.42
C ALA A 238 11.83 -0.17 22.41
N SER A 239 10.97 0.75 21.96
CA SER A 239 10.37 1.75 22.84
C SER A 239 9.25 1.18 23.72
N ARG A 240 8.72 0.00 23.38
CA ARG A 240 7.50 -0.62 23.94
C ARG A 240 6.26 0.25 23.70
N GLY A 241 6.02 0.63 22.45
CA GLY A 241 4.88 1.47 22.03
C GLY A 241 4.91 2.91 22.57
N ARG A 242 6.05 3.39 23.11
CA ARG A 242 6.19 4.79 23.55
C ARG A 242 6.35 5.73 22.35
N GLN A 243 7.12 5.28 21.35
CA GLN A 243 7.47 5.99 20.12
C GLN A 243 7.14 5.10 18.91
N THR A 244 6.34 5.62 17.98
CA THR A 244 5.92 4.91 16.78
C THR A 244 6.16 5.81 15.55
N PRO A 245 7.21 5.59 14.73
CA PRO A 245 7.53 6.44 13.59
C PRO A 245 6.39 6.58 12.58
N TRP A 246 6.13 7.79 12.09
CA TRP A 246 5.08 8.08 11.11
C TRP A 246 5.63 8.15 9.68
N LEU A 247 4.78 7.84 8.70
CA LEU A 247 5.13 7.85 7.28
C LEU A 247 3.92 8.28 6.47
N VAL A 248 4.13 9.25 5.58
CA VAL A 248 3.19 9.63 4.52
C VAL A 248 3.94 9.43 3.20
N SER A 249 3.42 8.60 2.31
CA SER A 249 4.06 8.30 1.02
C SER A 249 3.09 8.52 -0.14
N SER A 250 3.63 9.11 -1.21
CA SER A 250 3.03 9.18 -2.55
C SER A 250 4.11 8.86 -3.61
N VAL A 251 5.07 8.01 -3.27
CA VAL A 251 6.17 7.55 -4.14
C VAL A 251 5.62 6.82 -5.37
N ILE A 252 6.36 6.88 -6.49
CA ILE A 252 6.04 6.17 -7.73
C ILE A 252 7.24 5.37 -8.19
N GLY A 253 7.02 4.06 -8.38
CA GLY A 253 8.07 3.09 -8.65
C GLY A 253 8.90 2.79 -7.41
N ASP A 254 9.70 1.72 -7.46
CA ASP A 254 10.53 1.32 -6.34
C ASP A 254 11.78 2.21 -6.20
N PHE A 255 12.22 2.41 -4.96
CA PHE A 255 13.55 2.93 -4.64
C PHE A 255 14.20 2.05 -3.57
N TYR A 256 15.47 1.71 -3.78
CA TYR A 256 16.27 0.88 -2.89
C TYR A 256 17.55 1.64 -2.51
N PHE A 257 17.80 1.79 -1.20
CA PHE A 257 19.12 2.20 -0.70
C PHE A 257 20.17 1.12 -1.02
N ARG A 258 19.85 -0.13 -0.66
CA ARG A 258 20.59 -1.33 -1.03
C ARG A 258 19.68 -2.20 -1.90
N PRO A 259 19.85 -2.24 -3.25
CA PRO A 259 19.01 -3.07 -4.11
C PRO A 259 19.12 -4.55 -3.73
N PRO A 260 18.12 -5.39 -4.10
CA PRO A 260 18.24 -6.83 -3.92
C PRO A 260 19.49 -7.31 -4.67
N ALA A 261 20.26 -8.21 -4.06
CA ALA A 261 21.46 -8.73 -4.70
C ALA A 261 21.08 -9.40 -6.01
N ALA A 262 21.60 -8.90 -7.14
CA ALA A 262 21.34 -9.44 -8.47
C ALA A 262 21.81 -10.91 -8.53
N ARG A 263 20.84 -11.81 -8.37
CA ARG A 263 20.98 -13.26 -8.32
C ARG A 263 19.80 -13.84 -9.09
N PRO A 264 19.98 -14.98 -9.78
CA PRO A 264 18.94 -15.52 -10.65
C PRO A 264 17.72 -15.90 -9.80
N SER A 265 16.64 -15.14 -9.94
CA SER A 265 15.29 -15.61 -9.60
C SER A 265 14.83 -16.61 -10.67
N SER A 266 15.64 -17.67 -10.88
CA SER A 266 15.23 -18.79 -11.70
C SER A 266 14.22 -19.59 -10.90
N THR A 267 13.00 -19.69 -11.40
CA THR A 267 11.91 -20.47 -10.80
C THR A 267 12.41 -21.86 -10.42
N ALA A 268 13.23 -22.48 -11.26
CA ALA A 268 13.86 -23.78 -11.05
C ALA A 268 14.76 -23.95 -9.79
N GLU A 269 15.30 -22.89 -9.18
CA GLU A 269 15.99 -22.99 -7.88
C GLU A 269 15.03 -22.89 -6.69
N GLU A 270 13.92 -22.18 -6.87
CA GLU A 270 12.85 -22.04 -5.88
C GLU A 270 11.96 -23.30 -5.86
N ASP A 271 11.59 -23.79 -7.04
CA ASP A 271 10.91 -25.07 -7.31
C ASP A 271 11.62 -26.22 -6.59
N LYS A 272 12.94 -26.36 -6.78
CA LYS A 272 13.76 -27.43 -6.17
C LYS A 272 13.88 -27.32 -4.66
N LEU A 273 14.03 -26.10 -4.11
CA LEU A 273 14.02 -25.94 -2.66
C LEU A 273 12.66 -26.35 -2.09
N TRP A 274 11.57 -25.94 -2.75
CA TRP A 274 10.22 -26.31 -2.32
C TRP A 274 9.96 -27.81 -2.41
N GLU A 275 10.30 -28.45 -3.52
CA GLU A 275 10.19 -29.91 -3.73
C GLU A 275 10.96 -30.69 -2.65
N SER A 276 12.08 -30.14 -2.14
CA SER A 276 12.85 -30.74 -1.03
C SER A 276 12.23 -30.56 0.38
N ILE A 277 11.24 -29.67 0.56
CA ILE A 277 10.64 -29.38 1.87
C ILE A 277 9.12 -29.54 1.93
N SER A 278 8.41 -29.63 0.81
CA SER A 278 6.94 -29.77 0.75
C SER A 278 6.44 -30.94 1.59
N GLU A 279 7.21 -32.03 1.62
CA GLU A 279 6.95 -33.23 2.40
C GLU A 279 7.46 -33.18 3.86
N SER A 280 8.16 -32.12 4.28
CA SER A 280 8.66 -31.95 5.65
C SER A 280 7.56 -31.61 6.68
N ASP A 281 7.56 -32.30 7.83
CA ASP A 281 6.79 -31.90 9.02
C ASP A 281 7.48 -30.84 9.89
N SER A 282 8.61 -30.26 9.41
CA SER A 282 9.33 -29.25 10.17
C SER A 282 8.88 -27.83 9.79
N ALA A 283 8.19 -27.15 10.72
CA ALA A 283 7.90 -25.72 10.58
C ALA A 283 9.18 -24.87 10.35
N ALA A 284 10.32 -25.31 10.89
CA ALA A 284 11.62 -24.67 10.67
C ALA A 284 12.16 -24.83 9.24
N ALA A 285 11.77 -25.87 8.49
CA ALA A 285 12.13 -26.01 7.07
C ALA A 285 11.41 -24.95 6.23
N PHE A 286 10.12 -24.74 6.47
CA PHE A 286 9.34 -23.69 5.82
C PHE A 286 9.78 -22.28 6.24
N GLN A 287 10.21 -22.10 7.50
CA GLN A 287 10.80 -20.82 7.92
C GLN A 287 12.10 -20.52 7.15
N ARG A 288 13.02 -21.48 7.01
CA ARG A 288 14.24 -21.32 6.19
C ARG A 288 13.93 -20.97 4.73
N TYR A 289 12.86 -21.54 4.18
CA TYR A 289 12.36 -21.15 2.86
C TYR A 289 11.86 -19.70 2.85
N LEU A 290 11.11 -19.24 3.85
CA LEU A 290 10.67 -17.85 3.96
C LEU A 290 11.84 -16.87 4.19
N ASP A 291 12.87 -17.27 4.92
CA ASP A 291 14.09 -16.48 5.11
C ASP A 291 14.87 -16.31 3.79
N ARG A 292 14.76 -17.29 2.88
CA ARG A 292 15.39 -17.29 1.55
C ARG A 292 14.54 -16.62 0.46
N TYR A 293 13.23 -16.83 0.49
CA TYR A 293 12.25 -16.42 -0.52
C TYR A 293 10.99 -15.79 0.15
N PRO A 294 11.13 -14.65 0.86
CA PRO A 294 10.04 -14.06 1.66
C PRO A 294 8.83 -13.59 0.83
N ASN A 295 9.08 -13.28 -0.44
CA ASN A 295 8.07 -12.92 -1.45
C ASN A 295 8.03 -13.96 -2.61
N GLY A 296 8.54 -15.16 -2.36
CA GLY A 296 8.55 -16.28 -3.30
C GLY A 296 7.14 -16.78 -3.63
N GLN A 297 7.04 -17.60 -4.68
CA GLN A 297 5.78 -18.19 -5.14
C GLN A 297 5.11 -19.07 -4.09
N TYR A 298 5.88 -19.75 -3.24
CA TYR A 298 5.35 -20.54 -2.11
C TYR A 298 5.27 -19.75 -0.80
N ALA A 299 5.54 -18.45 -0.77
CA ALA A 299 5.60 -17.70 0.48
C ALA A 299 4.24 -17.64 1.22
N ARG A 300 3.11 -17.94 0.54
CA ARG A 300 1.81 -18.13 1.21
C ARG A 300 1.65 -19.57 1.71
N LEU A 301 1.83 -20.58 0.85
CA LEU A 301 1.79 -21.99 1.24
C LEU A 301 2.79 -22.37 2.37
N ALA A 302 3.98 -21.79 2.40
CA ALA A 302 4.93 -21.93 3.51
C ALA A 302 4.38 -21.40 4.84
N ARG A 303 3.77 -20.20 4.83
CA ARG A 303 3.10 -19.61 6.01
C ARG A 303 1.87 -20.43 6.44
N LEU A 304 1.22 -21.11 5.50
CA LEU A 304 0.12 -22.04 5.77
C LEU A 304 0.59 -23.31 6.49
N TYR A 305 1.64 -23.97 5.98
CA TYR A 305 2.18 -25.15 6.62
C TYR A 305 2.83 -24.85 7.99
N ILE A 306 3.44 -23.68 8.17
CA ILE A 306 3.89 -23.23 9.51
C ILE A 306 2.70 -23.08 10.47
N ARG A 307 1.61 -22.43 10.05
CA ARG A 307 0.39 -22.29 10.89
C ARG A 307 -0.13 -23.66 11.34
N ALA A 308 -0.32 -24.60 10.39
CA ALA A 308 -0.80 -25.95 10.69
C ALA A 308 0.14 -26.72 11.63
N LEU A 309 1.43 -26.83 11.29
CA LEU A 309 2.42 -27.58 12.07
C LEU A 309 2.66 -26.99 13.47
N THR A 310 2.46 -25.68 13.65
CA THR A 310 2.55 -25.06 14.99
C THR A 310 1.29 -25.35 15.81
N ALA A 311 0.10 -25.32 15.20
CA ALA A 311 -1.16 -25.63 15.86
C ALA A 311 -1.19 -27.09 16.36
N SER A 312 -0.76 -28.05 15.54
CA SER A 312 -0.73 -29.49 15.90
C SER A 312 0.21 -29.86 17.05
N ASN A 313 1.12 -28.96 17.46
CA ASN A 313 2.01 -29.15 18.61
C ASN A 313 1.43 -28.63 19.94
N THR A 314 0.20 -28.10 19.94
CA THR A 314 -0.50 -27.68 21.17
C THR A 314 -1.28 -28.88 21.75
N PRO A 315 -1.22 -29.16 23.07
CA PRO A 315 -1.97 -30.25 23.68
C PRO A 315 -3.49 -30.12 23.43
N PRO A 316 -4.21 -31.22 23.12
CA PRO A 316 -5.65 -31.14 22.85
C PRO A 316 -6.44 -30.73 24.09
N GLU A 317 -7.28 -29.71 23.97
CA GLU A 317 -8.42 -29.52 24.88
C GLU A 317 -9.35 -30.75 24.73
N THR A 318 -9.87 -31.26 25.85
CA THR A 318 -10.34 -32.66 25.95
C THR A 318 -11.46 -33.01 24.96
N ALA A 319 -11.11 -33.77 23.92
CA ALA A 319 -12.04 -34.18 22.87
C ALA A 319 -13.10 -35.18 23.39
N ARG A 320 -14.36 -34.92 23.02
CA ARG A 320 -15.49 -35.86 23.22
C ARG A 320 -15.53 -36.82 22.01
N PRO A 321 -15.79 -38.13 22.20
CA PRO A 321 -15.73 -39.10 21.09
C PRO A 321 -16.73 -38.78 19.96
N PRO A 322 -16.37 -39.10 18.70
CA PRO A 322 -17.21 -38.82 17.54
C PRO A 322 -18.51 -39.63 17.56
N ARG A 323 -19.58 -39.02 17.05
CA ARG A 323 -20.84 -39.71 16.70
C ARG A 323 -20.69 -40.25 15.26
N PRO A 324 -21.34 -41.37 14.88
CA PRO A 324 -21.33 -41.85 13.50
C PRO A 324 -21.71 -40.76 12.49
N ALA A 325 -21.09 -40.80 11.31
CA ALA A 325 -21.32 -39.82 10.25
C ALA A 325 -22.64 -40.10 9.54
N ASP A 326 -23.66 -39.26 9.81
CA ASP A 326 -24.86 -39.18 8.99
C ASP A 326 -24.48 -38.71 7.56
N SER A 327 -25.15 -39.24 6.54
CA SER A 327 -24.78 -39.03 5.14
C SER A 327 -25.01 -37.58 4.69
N VAL A 328 -23.93 -36.84 4.43
CA VAL A 328 -23.99 -35.42 4.06
C VAL A 328 -24.37 -35.25 2.58
N THR A 329 -25.56 -34.70 2.32
CA THR A 329 -25.90 -34.11 1.03
C THR A 329 -25.30 -32.69 0.97
N PRO A 330 -24.34 -32.40 0.07
CA PRO A 330 -23.63 -31.13 0.13
C PRO A 330 -24.44 -29.99 -0.51
N ALA A 331 -24.83 -29.00 0.30
CA ALA A 331 -25.15 -27.68 -0.24
C ALA A 331 -23.85 -27.11 -0.86
N THR A 332 -23.75 -27.09 -2.19
CA THR A 332 -22.47 -26.93 -2.90
C THR A 332 -22.35 -25.58 -3.61
N VAL A 333 -22.63 -24.48 -2.90
CA VAL A 333 -22.41 -23.13 -3.42
C VAL A 333 -21.75 -22.27 -2.35
N SER A 334 -20.53 -21.82 -2.63
CA SER A 334 -19.97 -20.61 -2.03
C SER A 334 -20.09 -19.47 -3.03
N SER A 335 -20.49 -18.28 -2.59
CA SER A 335 -20.43 -17.08 -3.44
C SER A 335 -19.21 -16.25 -3.07
N ILE A 336 -18.58 -15.65 -4.09
CA ILE A 336 -17.62 -14.57 -3.91
C ILE A 336 -18.24 -13.26 -4.39
N THR A 337 -18.18 -12.23 -3.55
CA THR A 337 -18.61 -10.87 -3.87
C THR A 337 -17.38 -9.95 -3.92
N PRO A 338 -16.77 -9.75 -5.10
CA PRO A 338 -15.60 -8.88 -5.25
C PRO A 338 -16.00 -7.43 -5.49
N TYR A 339 -15.27 -6.51 -4.86
CA TYR A 339 -15.37 -5.07 -5.12
C TYR A 339 -14.07 -4.61 -5.77
N PHE A 340 -14.13 -3.67 -6.73
CA PHE A 340 -12.96 -3.21 -7.47
C PHE A 340 -12.66 -1.75 -7.17
N LEU A 341 -11.43 -1.47 -6.72
CA LEU A 341 -10.95 -0.11 -6.40
C LEU A 341 -9.58 0.12 -7.05
N LYS A 342 -9.30 1.33 -7.53
CA LYS A 342 -7.99 1.71 -8.07
C LYS A 342 -6.93 1.65 -6.97
N ALA A 343 -5.88 0.85 -7.15
CA ALA A 343 -4.77 0.72 -6.20
C ALA A 343 -3.63 1.69 -6.57
N GLN A 344 -2.38 1.24 -6.40
CA GLN A 344 -1.17 1.87 -6.92
C GLN A 344 -0.55 0.99 -8.03
N SER A 345 0.45 1.53 -8.74
CA SER A 345 1.32 0.79 -9.68
C SER A 345 0.60 -0.05 -10.73
N GLY A 346 -0.44 0.50 -11.38
CA GLY A 346 -1.17 -0.17 -12.47
C GLY A 346 -2.05 -1.34 -12.02
N LYS A 347 -2.38 -1.44 -10.73
CA LYS A 347 -3.21 -2.51 -10.17
C LYS A 347 -4.59 -2.03 -9.72
N THR A 348 -5.48 -2.99 -9.56
CA THR A 348 -6.78 -2.85 -8.91
C THR A 348 -6.74 -3.61 -7.59
N TYR A 349 -7.16 -2.96 -6.51
CA TYR A 349 -7.36 -3.53 -5.18
C TYR A 349 -8.72 -4.22 -5.19
N VAL A 350 -8.74 -5.48 -4.76
CA VAL A 350 -9.95 -6.30 -4.75
C VAL A 350 -10.15 -6.84 -3.35
N PRO A 351 -10.85 -6.11 -2.46
CA PRO A 351 -11.46 -6.67 -1.27
C PRO A 351 -12.71 -7.45 -1.67
N PHE A 352 -12.97 -8.56 -1.00
CA PHE A 352 -14.06 -9.47 -1.35
C PHE A 352 -14.58 -10.21 -0.12
N LEU A 353 -15.86 -10.59 -0.22
CA LEU A 353 -16.52 -11.49 0.72
C LEU A 353 -16.57 -12.89 0.09
N ILE A 354 -16.29 -13.93 0.88
CA ILE A 354 -16.73 -15.29 0.56
C ILE A 354 -17.82 -15.68 1.55
N THR A 355 -19.01 -16.02 1.04
CA THR A 355 -20.05 -16.67 1.83
C THR A 355 -19.83 -18.19 1.73
N PRO A 356 -19.49 -18.89 2.83
CA PRO A 356 -19.36 -20.34 2.83
C PRO A 356 -20.72 -21.02 2.67
N PRO A 357 -20.79 -22.30 2.26
CA PRO A 357 -22.06 -22.95 1.99
C PRO A 357 -22.92 -23.11 3.25
N GLY A 358 -24.18 -22.67 3.19
CA GLY A 358 -25.07 -22.56 4.35
C GLY A 358 -25.59 -23.88 4.96
N THR A 359 -25.00 -25.03 4.65
CA THR A 359 -25.43 -26.33 5.20
C THR A 359 -24.25 -27.31 5.30
N VAL A 360 -23.27 -26.97 6.14
CA VAL A 360 -22.18 -27.90 6.48
C VAL A 360 -22.53 -28.62 7.78
N SER A 361 -22.81 -29.92 7.70
CA SER A 361 -23.23 -30.74 8.85
C SER A 361 -22.08 -31.20 9.77
N SER A 362 -20.83 -30.86 9.45
CA SER A 362 -19.68 -31.17 10.31
C SER A 362 -19.44 -30.08 11.36
N SER A 363 -18.96 -30.49 12.54
CA SER A 363 -18.67 -29.56 13.66
C SER A 363 -17.53 -28.57 13.36
N ARG A 364 -16.65 -28.89 12.40
CA ARG A 364 -15.65 -28.00 11.80
C ARG A 364 -15.50 -28.30 10.31
N PHE A 365 -15.09 -27.31 9.53
CA PHE A 365 -14.71 -27.47 8.12
C PHE A 365 -13.62 -26.48 7.73
N ALA A 366 -13.06 -26.65 6.54
CA ALA A 366 -12.05 -25.76 5.99
C ALA A 366 -12.30 -25.40 4.52
N MET A 367 -11.69 -24.29 4.12
CA MET A 367 -11.64 -23.77 2.77
C MET A 367 -10.20 -23.41 2.39
N TYR A 368 -9.70 -23.98 1.31
CA TYR A 368 -8.56 -23.43 0.56
C TYR A 368 -9.11 -22.60 -0.60
N TYR A 369 -8.57 -21.41 -0.83
CA TYR A 369 -9.04 -20.53 -1.91
C TYR A 369 -7.90 -19.72 -2.53
N ARG A 370 -8.02 -19.47 -3.83
CA ARG A 370 -6.99 -18.86 -4.65
C ARG A 370 -7.57 -18.02 -5.80
N VAL A 371 -6.71 -17.19 -6.39
CA VAL A 371 -6.97 -16.44 -7.61
C VAL A 371 -5.84 -16.70 -8.60
N GLU A 372 -6.20 -17.18 -9.78
CA GLU A 372 -5.31 -17.50 -10.90
C GLU A 372 -5.74 -16.70 -12.17
N PRO A 373 -4.85 -16.35 -13.11
CA PRO A 373 -5.26 -15.68 -14.36
C PRO A 373 -6.20 -16.57 -15.19
N ALA A 374 -7.11 -15.99 -15.98
CA ALA A 374 -7.97 -16.79 -16.84
C ALA A 374 -7.16 -17.51 -17.94
N GLY A 375 -7.55 -18.74 -18.27
CA GLY A 375 -6.78 -19.61 -19.18
C GLY A 375 -5.46 -20.14 -18.60
N TRP A 376 -5.13 -19.82 -17.34
CA TRP A 376 -4.01 -20.43 -16.65
C TRP A 376 -4.19 -21.94 -16.49
N THR A 377 -3.13 -22.71 -16.73
CA THR A 377 -3.14 -24.18 -16.69
C THR A 377 -2.13 -24.71 -15.67
N PRO A 378 -2.51 -25.71 -14.84
CA PRO A 378 -1.55 -26.42 -14.00
C PRO A 378 -0.45 -27.07 -14.83
N ARG A 379 0.81 -26.73 -14.54
CA ARG A 379 1.96 -27.50 -15.03
C ARG A 379 1.95 -28.86 -14.35
N THR A 380 1.99 -29.92 -15.15
CA THR A 380 2.02 -31.31 -14.69
C THR A 380 3.45 -31.87 -14.62
N ALA A 381 3.63 -32.90 -13.79
CA ALA A 381 4.82 -33.77 -13.73
C ALA A 381 6.16 -33.16 -13.23
N SER A 382 6.12 -32.18 -12.32
CA SER A 382 7.21 -31.87 -11.37
C SER A 382 6.59 -31.38 -10.06
N GLY A 383 7.21 -31.64 -8.89
CA GLY A 383 6.61 -31.48 -7.56
C GLY A 383 6.44 -30.02 -7.07
N ALA A 384 6.50 -29.06 -7.99
CA ALA A 384 6.43 -27.64 -7.77
C ALA A 384 4.98 -27.13 -7.91
N PRO A 385 4.28 -26.71 -6.84
CA PRO A 385 3.03 -26.00 -6.97
C PRO A 385 3.19 -24.70 -7.79
N PRO A 386 2.10 -24.14 -8.30
CA PRO A 386 2.14 -22.95 -9.15
C PRO A 386 2.06 -21.63 -8.38
N LYS A 387 2.45 -20.54 -9.06
CA LYS A 387 2.51 -19.18 -8.49
C LYS A 387 1.17 -18.46 -8.60
N TYR A 388 0.37 -18.45 -7.54
CA TYR A 388 -0.90 -17.72 -7.50
C TYR A 388 -0.76 -16.24 -7.11
N PRO A 389 -1.37 -15.30 -7.88
CA PRO A 389 -1.61 -13.92 -7.47
C PRO A 389 -2.17 -13.75 -6.05
N TYR A 390 -3.05 -14.65 -5.61
CA TYR A 390 -3.49 -14.79 -4.23
C TYR A 390 -3.80 -16.25 -3.89
N GLU A 391 -3.50 -16.66 -2.65
CA GLU A 391 -4.04 -17.87 -2.01
C GLU A 391 -4.09 -17.66 -0.47
N ASP A 392 -5.06 -18.27 0.21
CA ASP A 392 -5.08 -18.41 1.69
C ASP A 392 -5.95 -19.61 2.07
N PHE A 393 -6.08 -19.86 3.37
CA PHE A 393 -6.84 -20.94 3.95
C PHE A 393 -7.60 -20.45 5.18
N ARG A 394 -8.82 -20.94 5.39
CA ARG A 394 -9.61 -20.68 6.61
C ARG A 394 -10.25 -21.94 7.15
N GLU A 395 -10.19 -22.07 8.46
CA GLU A 395 -11.02 -23.00 9.24
C GLU A 395 -12.30 -22.29 9.69
N PHE A 396 -13.36 -23.07 9.86
CA PHE A 396 -14.66 -22.63 10.35
C PHE A 396 -15.18 -23.61 11.40
N ASN A 397 -15.92 -23.12 12.38
CA ASN A 397 -16.66 -23.94 13.34
C ASN A 397 -18.13 -24.02 12.90
N GLY A 398 -18.74 -25.21 12.98
CA GLY A 398 -20.11 -25.51 12.53
C GLY A 398 -21.25 -24.84 13.31
N ARG A 399 -20.98 -23.70 13.96
CA ARG A 399 -21.96 -22.79 14.54
C ARG A 399 -21.98 -21.41 13.85
N GLU A 400 -21.05 -21.16 12.93
CA GLU A 400 -20.82 -19.85 12.30
C GLU A 400 -21.75 -19.64 11.08
N THR A 401 -23.02 -20.07 11.18
CA THR A 401 -24.05 -19.86 10.17
C THR A 401 -24.34 -18.37 10.00
N GLY A 402 -23.92 -17.80 8.87
CA GLY A 402 -24.00 -16.37 8.58
C GLY A 402 -22.66 -15.63 8.59
N SER A 403 -21.56 -16.29 8.99
CA SER A 403 -20.21 -15.71 8.86
C SER A 403 -19.76 -15.69 7.39
N HIS A 404 -19.12 -14.59 6.99
CA HIS A 404 -18.37 -14.48 5.74
C HIS A 404 -16.87 -14.41 6.02
N VAL A 405 -16.06 -14.78 5.02
CA VAL A 405 -14.62 -14.48 5.05
C VAL A 405 -14.39 -13.17 4.31
N GLU A 406 -13.79 -12.21 5.00
CA GLU A 406 -13.21 -11.03 4.38
C GLU A 406 -11.76 -11.29 3.99
N ALA A 407 -11.41 -10.98 2.74
CA ALA A 407 -10.04 -11.05 2.24
C ALA A 407 -9.80 -9.98 1.17
N SER A 408 -8.55 -9.79 0.75
CA SER A 408 -8.22 -8.92 -0.38
C SER A 408 -6.98 -9.34 -1.15
N PHE A 409 -6.94 -8.98 -2.44
CA PHE A 409 -5.76 -9.10 -3.30
C PHE A 409 -5.50 -7.82 -4.11
N SER A 410 -4.41 -7.80 -4.88
CA SER A 410 -4.09 -6.68 -5.77
C SER A 410 -3.38 -7.17 -7.03
N VAL A 411 -4.02 -6.98 -8.17
CA VAL A 411 -3.58 -7.51 -9.47
C VAL A 411 -3.73 -6.47 -10.58
N PRO A 412 -3.00 -6.59 -11.69
CA PRO A 412 -3.28 -5.81 -12.90
C PRO A 412 -4.71 -6.09 -13.43
N PRO A 413 -5.28 -5.17 -14.22
CA PRO A 413 -6.52 -5.42 -14.97
C PRO A 413 -6.44 -6.67 -15.86
N GLY A 414 -7.60 -7.25 -16.16
CA GLY A 414 -7.72 -8.45 -17.00
C GLY A 414 -8.60 -9.53 -16.38
N GLU A 415 -8.63 -10.70 -17.04
CA GLU A 415 -9.48 -11.82 -16.63
C GLU A 415 -8.76 -12.76 -15.64
N TYR A 416 -9.48 -13.14 -14.58
CA TYR A 416 -9.03 -14.06 -13.54
C TYR A 416 -10.08 -15.13 -13.25
N LEU A 417 -9.66 -16.19 -12.58
CA LEU A 417 -10.51 -17.23 -12.03
C LEU A 417 -10.25 -17.31 -10.52
N PHE A 418 -11.31 -17.19 -9.73
CA PHE A 418 -11.30 -17.55 -8.32
C PHE A 418 -11.68 -19.02 -8.18
N THR A 419 -10.85 -19.80 -7.49
CA THR A 419 -11.12 -21.21 -7.17
C THR A 419 -11.13 -21.38 -5.66
N ALA A 420 -12.19 -21.98 -5.11
CA ALA A 420 -12.29 -22.38 -3.71
C ALA A 420 -12.65 -23.86 -3.59
N ALA A 421 -11.97 -24.58 -2.69
CA ALA A 421 -12.25 -25.98 -2.38
C ALA A 421 -12.56 -26.15 -0.89
N PHE A 422 -13.60 -26.94 -0.60
CA PHE A 422 -14.17 -27.13 0.72
C PHE A 422 -14.13 -28.60 1.15
N GLY A 423 -13.90 -28.82 2.45
CA GLY A 423 -13.93 -30.17 3.04
C GLY A 423 -14.00 -30.13 4.58
N PRO A 424 -14.42 -31.25 5.20
CA PRO A 424 -14.44 -31.39 6.66
C PRO A 424 -13.01 -31.45 7.24
N ILE A 425 -12.84 -31.09 8.50
CA ILE A 425 -11.60 -31.25 9.26
C ILE A 425 -11.87 -31.84 10.64
N GLU A 426 -10.93 -32.63 11.16
CA GLU A 426 -10.92 -33.08 12.55
C GLU A 426 -9.97 -32.19 13.36
N GLY A 427 -10.48 -31.49 14.37
CA GLY A 427 -9.68 -30.53 15.14
C GLY A 427 -9.22 -29.33 14.31
N THR A 428 -7.99 -28.87 14.56
CA THR A 428 -7.31 -27.88 13.70
C THR A 428 -6.84 -28.52 12.40
N ALA A 429 -6.79 -27.74 11.33
CA ALA A 429 -6.42 -28.27 10.02
C ALA A 429 -4.97 -28.74 9.98
N SER A 430 -4.78 -30.05 9.82
CA SER A 430 -3.46 -30.64 9.60
C SER A 430 -2.87 -30.19 8.26
N ARG A 431 -1.54 -30.36 8.12
CA ARG A 431 -0.82 -30.21 6.84
C ARG A 431 -1.46 -31.03 5.72
N ASP A 432 -2.00 -32.20 6.05
CA ASP A 432 -2.65 -33.11 5.11
C ASP A 432 -4.05 -32.65 4.69
N ALA A 433 -4.82 -32.02 5.59
CA ALA A 433 -6.09 -31.39 5.24
C ALA A 433 -5.86 -30.25 4.21
N ILE A 434 -4.84 -29.42 4.44
CA ILE A 434 -4.45 -28.35 3.49
C ILE A 434 -4.02 -28.97 2.16
N ARG A 435 -3.13 -29.97 2.15
CA ARG A 435 -2.69 -30.66 0.92
C ARG A 435 -3.83 -31.29 0.14
N THR A 436 -4.79 -31.90 0.83
CA THR A 436 -6.00 -32.49 0.23
C THR A 436 -6.84 -31.42 -0.47
N LEU A 437 -7.07 -30.28 0.19
CA LEU A 437 -7.88 -29.19 -0.36
C LEU A 437 -7.20 -28.46 -1.54
N VAL A 438 -5.87 -28.33 -1.52
CA VAL A 438 -5.09 -27.84 -2.68
C VAL A 438 -5.25 -28.79 -3.87
N ALA A 439 -5.07 -30.10 -3.67
CA ALA A 439 -5.21 -31.10 -4.73
C ALA A 439 -6.66 -31.21 -5.26
N GLN A 440 -7.66 -30.97 -4.42
CA GLN A 440 -9.07 -30.89 -4.80
C GLN A 440 -9.34 -29.65 -5.68
N ALA A 441 -8.81 -28.48 -5.31
CA ALA A 441 -8.92 -27.24 -6.08
C ALA A 441 -8.32 -27.36 -7.49
N ASP A 442 -7.19 -28.05 -7.65
CA ASP A 442 -6.57 -28.27 -8.96
C ASP A 442 -7.41 -29.18 -9.87
N ARG A 443 -7.81 -30.35 -9.35
CA ARG A 443 -8.50 -31.40 -10.15
C ARG A 443 -9.88 -30.99 -10.65
N ALA A 444 -10.56 -30.09 -9.93
CA ALA A 444 -12.00 -29.85 -9.99
C ALA A 444 -12.85 -31.07 -9.62
N GLY A 445 -14.00 -30.83 -8.98
CA GLY A 445 -14.89 -31.89 -8.54
C GLY A 445 -15.88 -31.41 -7.47
N PRO A 446 -16.56 -32.34 -6.78
CA PRO A 446 -17.44 -32.03 -5.67
C PRO A 446 -16.75 -31.15 -4.61
N GLY A 447 -17.48 -30.19 -4.06
CA GLY A 447 -16.92 -29.25 -3.08
C GLY A 447 -15.92 -28.21 -3.65
N VAL A 448 -15.82 -28.06 -4.97
CA VAL A 448 -15.04 -26.98 -5.61
C VAL A 448 -15.97 -25.98 -6.29
N THR A 449 -15.80 -24.69 -5.99
CA THR A 449 -16.42 -23.58 -6.72
C THR A 449 -15.36 -22.88 -7.56
N ARG A 450 -15.73 -22.50 -8.80
CA ARG A 450 -14.89 -21.74 -9.72
C ARG A 450 -15.69 -20.57 -10.30
N THR A 451 -15.22 -19.35 -10.07
CA THR A 451 -15.93 -18.10 -10.41
C THR A 451 -15.02 -17.18 -11.22
N PRO A 452 -15.35 -16.85 -12.49
CA PRO A 452 -14.61 -15.86 -13.26
C PRO A 452 -14.68 -14.47 -12.61
N ILE A 453 -13.58 -13.72 -12.68
CA ILE A 453 -13.46 -12.35 -12.16
C ILE A 453 -12.78 -11.49 -13.22
N THR A 454 -13.56 -10.66 -13.90
CA THR A 454 -13.07 -9.58 -14.76
C THR A 454 -12.62 -8.42 -13.89
N VAL A 455 -11.32 -8.15 -13.83
CA VAL A 455 -10.76 -7.01 -13.08
C VAL A 455 -10.67 -5.79 -14.01
N PRO A 456 -11.42 -4.70 -13.74
CA PRO A 456 -11.47 -3.55 -14.63
C PRO A 456 -10.17 -2.75 -14.63
N ASP A 457 -9.91 -2.08 -15.75
CA ASP A 457 -8.86 -1.07 -15.83
C ASP A 457 -9.38 0.30 -15.38
N PHE A 458 -8.66 0.89 -14.42
CA PHE A 458 -8.88 2.24 -13.91
C PHE A 458 -7.72 3.20 -14.28
N TRP A 459 -6.71 2.71 -15.00
CA TRP A 459 -5.45 3.38 -15.34
C TRP A 459 -5.37 3.86 -16.80
N ASN A 460 -6.22 3.36 -17.69
CA ASN A 460 -6.42 3.85 -19.06
C ASN A 460 -6.72 5.37 -19.16
N GLY A 461 -7.14 6.00 -18.06
CA GLY A 461 -7.43 7.44 -17.97
C GLY A 461 -8.88 7.80 -18.24
N GLU A 462 -9.74 6.81 -18.53
CA GLU A 462 -11.17 7.03 -18.76
C GLU A 462 -11.90 7.37 -17.45
N PHE A 463 -12.94 8.20 -17.55
CA PHE A 463 -13.85 8.49 -16.44
C PHE A 463 -14.53 7.19 -15.98
N ASN A 464 -14.35 6.82 -14.71
CA ASN A 464 -14.81 5.53 -14.18
C ASN A 464 -15.20 5.62 -12.69
N THR A 465 -15.72 4.54 -12.10
CA THR A 465 -15.99 4.41 -10.66
C THR A 465 -15.42 3.12 -10.11
N SER A 466 -15.24 3.03 -8.79
CA SER A 466 -15.17 1.73 -8.11
C SER A 466 -16.45 0.92 -8.30
N SER A 467 -16.47 -0.33 -7.81
CA SER A 467 -17.73 -0.98 -7.43
C SER A 467 -18.49 -0.11 -6.41
N ILE A 468 -19.82 -0.20 -6.41
CA ILE A 468 -20.64 0.27 -5.28
C ILE A 468 -20.40 -0.71 -4.12
N MET A 469 -20.11 -0.19 -2.94
CA MET A 469 -20.26 -0.94 -1.68
C MET A 469 -21.60 -0.57 -1.05
N LEU A 470 -22.41 -1.60 -0.76
CA LEU A 470 -23.54 -1.49 0.16
C LEU A 470 -23.07 -1.95 1.54
N ALA A 471 -23.40 -1.19 2.57
CA ALA A 471 -22.91 -1.41 3.93
C ALA A 471 -24.02 -1.31 4.98
N THR A 472 -23.82 -1.98 6.11
CA THR A 472 -24.61 -1.75 7.34
C THR A 472 -24.16 -0.48 8.05
N ALA A 473 -22.85 -0.22 8.08
CA ALA A 473 -22.24 0.95 8.68
C ALA A 473 -20.96 1.36 7.94
N ILE A 474 -20.57 2.62 8.08
CA ILE A 474 -19.28 3.17 7.62
C ILE A 474 -18.69 3.97 8.78
N ASP A 475 -17.76 3.37 9.52
CA ASP A 475 -17.21 3.93 10.75
C ASP A 475 -15.96 4.79 10.49
N PRO A 476 -15.80 5.96 11.12
CA PRO A 476 -14.56 6.72 11.05
C PRO A 476 -13.44 6.04 11.86
N LEU A 477 -12.31 5.77 11.22
CA LEU A 477 -11.14 5.20 11.89
C LEU A 477 -10.34 6.31 12.60
N PRO A 478 -10.05 6.19 13.91
CA PRO A 478 -9.32 7.22 14.67
C PRO A 478 -7.83 7.31 14.29
N LYS A 479 -7.31 6.33 13.56
CA LYS A 479 -6.00 6.33 12.88
C LYS A 479 -6.10 5.50 11.59
N PRO A 480 -5.36 5.84 10.53
CA PRO A 480 -5.07 4.91 9.44
C PRO A 480 -4.45 3.60 9.95
N LEU A 481 -4.75 2.50 9.30
CA LEU A 481 -4.25 1.17 9.68
C LEU A 481 -2.78 0.98 9.27
N THR A 482 -2.06 0.15 10.05
CA THR A 482 -0.79 -0.43 9.60
C THR A 482 -1.02 -1.50 8.52
N PRO A 483 -0.02 -1.84 7.68
CA PRO A 483 -0.17 -2.89 6.66
C PRO A 483 -0.57 -4.27 7.22
N ALA A 484 -0.25 -4.57 8.48
CA ALA A 484 -0.65 -5.80 9.14
C ALA A 484 -2.13 -5.77 9.57
N GLU A 485 -2.59 -4.67 10.19
CA GLU A 485 -4.01 -4.46 10.51
C GLU A 485 -4.87 -4.46 9.23
N GLN A 486 -4.39 -3.80 8.17
CA GLN A 486 -5.03 -3.73 6.85
C GLN A 486 -5.18 -5.10 6.19
N ALA A 487 -4.17 -5.98 6.30
CA ALA A 487 -4.24 -7.35 5.77
C ALA A 487 -5.30 -8.22 6.46
N THR A 488 -5.75 -7.83 7.65
CA THR A 488 -6.86 -8.46 8.40
C THR A 488 -8.20 -7.72 8.29
N ARG A 489 -8.22 -6.50 7.73
CA ARG A 489 -9.38 -5.59 7.67
C ARG A 489 -9.49 -4.98 6.27
N PRO A 490 -9.89 -5.77 5.24
CA PRO A 490 -9.75 -5.36 3.84
C PRO A 490 -10.75 -4.27 3.41
N PHE A 491 -11.80 -4.01 4.18
CA PHE A 491 -12.76 -2.92 3.95
C PHE A 491 -12.47 -1.66 4.77
N ALA A 492 -11.36 -1.62 5.51
CA ALA A 492 -10.78 -0.39 6.03
C ALA A 492 -10.13 0.40 4.88
N LEU A 493 -10.68 1.56 4.51
CA LEU A 493 -10.20 2.40 3.43
C LEU A 493 -9.75 3.77 3.96
N GLY A 494 -8.44 3.93 4.13
CA GLY A 494 -7.83 5.20 4.56
C GLY A 494 -8.16 5.55 6.01
N SER A 495 -9.19 6.38 6.22
CA SER A 495 -9.67 6.84 7.54
C SER A 495 -11.11 6.42 7.83
N MET A 496 -11.64 5.41 7.14
CA MET A 496 -12.93 4.80 7.45
C MET A 496 -12.87 3.28 7.33
N GLU A 497 -13.80 2.58 7.97
CA GLU A 497 -14.06 1.16 7.77
C GLU A 497 -15.49 0.96 7.30
N ILE A 498 -15.64 0.27 6.18
CA ILE A 498 -16.92 -0.07 5.59
C ILE A 498 -17.27 -1.47 6.06
N HIS A 499 -18.50 -1.68 6.56
CA HIS A 499 -19.00 -3.00 6.96
C HIS A 499 -19.93 -3.53 5.85
N PRO A 500 -19.42 -4.26 4.85
CA PRO A 500 -20.17 -4.59 3.64
C PRO A 500 -21.23 -5.66 3.89
N LEU A 501 -22.32 -5.59 3.12
CA LEU A 501 -23.41 -6.56 3.19
C LEU A 501 -23.11 -7.84 2.38
N THR A 502 -23.23 -8.99 3.03
CA THR A 502 -23.21 -10.31 2.38
C THR A 502 -24.46 -10.59 1.56
N VAL A 503 -25.61 -10.10 2.03
CA VAL A 503 -26.91 -10.14 1.36
C VAL A 503 -27.56 -8.77 1.51
N PRO A 504 -27.93 -8.07 0.43
CA PRO A 504 -28.57 -6.76 0.50
C PRO A 504 -30.07 -6.91 0.83
N SER A 505 -30.38 -7.30 2.06
CA SER A 505 -31.74 -7.40 2.60
C SER A 505 -31.83 -6.60 3.90
N PHE A 506 -32.88 -5.79 4.02
CA PHE A 506 -33.06 -4.83 5.10
C PHE A 506 -34.50 -4.85 5.61
N SER A 507 -34.70 -4.58 6.89
CA SER A 507 -36.02 -4.24 7.43
C SER A 507 -36.38 -2.78 7.12
N THR A 508 -37.67 -2.45 7.16
CA THR A 508 -38.15 -1.05 7.09
C THR A 508 -37.62 -0.12 8.19
N ALA A 509 -37.00 -0.65 9.26
CA ALA A 509 -36.43 0.15 10.35
C ALA A 509 -34.98 0.62 10.10
N GLU A 510 -34.29 0.06 9.11
CA GLU A 510 -32.87 0.29 8.85
C GLU A 510 -32.61 1.37 7.78
N GLU A 511 -31.34 1.66 7.53
CA GLU A 511 -30.89 2.57 6.47
C GLU A 511 -29.92 1.87 5.52
N ILE A 512 -30.07 2.06 4.21
CA ILE A 512 -29.12 1.54 3.22
C ILE A 512 -27.95 2.51 3.08
N SER A 513 -26.76 2.12 3.57
CA SER A 513 -25.53 2.90 3.39
C SER A 513 -24.80 2.52 2.11
N THR A 514 -24.29 3.55 1.40
CA THR A 514 -23.63 3.42 0.10
C THR A 514 -22.28 4.12 0.08
N PHE A 515 -21.29 3.53 -0.60
CA PHE A 515 -19.99 4.14 -0.86
C PHE A 515 -19.47 3.79 -2.26
N LEU A 516 -18.87 4.78 -2.93
CA LEU A 516 -18.10 4.58 -4.16
C LEU A 516 -17.01 5.67 -4.32
N LEU A 517 -15.93 5.30 -5.00
CA LEU A 517 -14.89 6.22 -5.47
C LEU A 517 -15.10 6.56 -6.94
N ILE A 518 -14.76 7.78 -7.33
CA ILE A 518 -14.91 8.33 -8.68
C ILE A 518 -13.50 8.60 -9.23
N TYR A 519 -13.22 8.08 -10.42
CA TYR A 519 -11.89 8.06 -11.03
C TYR A 519 -11.84 8.87 -12.32
N ASN A 520 -10.72 9.59 -12.49
CA ASN A 520 -10.36 10.33 -13.68
C ASN A 520 -11.44 11.32 -14.21
N PRO A 521 -12.18 12.08 -13.36
CA PRO A 521 -13.06 13.14 -13.86
C PRO A 521 -12.25 14.28 -14.50
N ALA A 522 -12.84 14.97 -15.45
CA ALA A 522 -12.30 16.21 -15.99
C ALA A 522 -12.27 17.33 -14.94
N VAL A 523 -11.36 18.27 -15.13
CA VAL A 523 -11.00 19.29 -14.14
C VAL A 523 -11.10 20.68 -14.77
N SER A 524 -11.73 21.62 -14.08
CA SER A 524 -11.89 22.99 -14.55
C SER A 524 -10.55 23.73 -14.55
N LYS A 525 -10.20 24.31 -15.70
CA LYS A 525 -8.99 25.12 -15.89
C LYS A 525 -8.93 26.38 -15.02
N SER A 526 -10.08 26.85 -14.50
CA SER A 526 -10.15 28.07 -13.68
C SER A 526 -10.15 27.82 -12.17
N THR A 527 -10.45 26.60 -11.71
CA THR A 527 -10.57 26.27 -10.27
C THR A 527 -9.69 25.11 -9.81
N GLY A 528 -9.09 24.36 -10.74
CA GLY A 528 -8.32 23.15 -10.42
C GLY A 528 -9.16 21.98 -9.89
N LYS A 529 -10.50 22.08 -9.94
CA LYS A 529 -11.43 21.11 -9.34
C LYS A 529 -12.40 20.53 -10.37
N PRO A 530 -12.89 19.30 -10.15
CA PRO A 530 -13.93 18.71 -11.01
C PRO A 530 -15.26 19.45 -10.85
N ASP A 531 -16.22 19.14 -11.72
CA ASP A 531 -17.65 19.42 -11.50
C ASP A 531 -18.44 18.15 -11.80
N VAL A 532 -18.63 17.32 -10.78
CA VAL A 532 -19.34 16.04 -10.87
C VAL A 532 -20.64 16.11 -10.07
N VAL A 533 -21.71 15.54 -10.60
CA VAL A 533 -23.00 15.41 -9.90
C VAL A 533 -23.35 13.93 -9.78
N VAL A 534 -23.73 13.49 -8.59
CA VAL A 534 -24.18 12.11 -8.33
C VAL A 534 -25.67 12.09 -8.01
N ASP A 535 -26.46 11.45 -8.88
CA ASP A 535 -27.87 11.17 -8.67
C ASP A 535 -28.07 9.74 -8.14
N TYR A 536 -28.95 9.56 -7.16
CA TYR A 536 -29.34 8.24 -6.64
C TYR A 536 -30.86 8.08 -6.80
N ALA A 537 -31.29 7.14 -7.64
CA ALA A 537 -32.69 6.88 -7.96
C ALA A 537 -33.09 5.44 -7.59
N PHE A 538 -34.27 5.28 -7.02
CA PHE A 538 -34.82 4.01 -6.54
C PHE A 538 -35.98 3.58 -7.42
N TYR A 539 -35.95 2.32 -7.86
CA TYR A 539 -36.99 1.67 -8.64
C TYR A 539 -37.50 0.47 -7.84
N ARG A 540 -38.81 0.29 -7.74
CA ARG A 540 -39.43 -0.88 -7.09
C ARG A 540 -39.81 -1.89 -8.15
N ARG A 541 -39.40 -3.15 -7.97
CA ARG A 541 -39.83 -4.25 -8.85
C ARG A 541 -41.31 -4.55 -8.60
N GLN A 542 -42.06 -4.80 -9.67
CA GLN A 542 -43.48 -5.11 -9.64
C GLN A 542 -43.71 -6.64 -9.76
N PRO A 543 -44.89 -7.18 -9.39
CA PRO A 543 -45.17 -8.61 -9.50
C PRO A 543 -45.16 -9.18 -10.93
N ASP A 544 -45.30 -8.33 -11.95
CA ASP A 544 -45.15 -8.68 -13.38
C ASP A 544 -43.68 -8.70 -13.85
N GLY A 545 -42.73 -8.44 -12.94
CA GLY A 545 -41.30 -8.38 -13.21
C GLY A 545 -40.80 -7.01 -13.70
N SER A 546 -41.68 -6.05 -14.00
CA SER A 546 -41.30 -4.70 -14.42
C SER A 546 -40.71 -3.87 -13.28
N GLU A 547 -40.04 -2.77 -13.62
CA GLU A 547 -39.54 -1.79 -12.65
C GLU A 547 -40.32 -0.48 -12.75
N ARG A 548 -40.72 0.06 -11.60
CA ARG A 548 -41.38 1.37 -11.51
C ARG A 548 -40.53 2.32 -10.67
N TYR A 549 -40.26 3.52 -11.18
CA TYR A 549 -39.62 4.59 -10.41
C TYR A 549 -40.40 4.83 -9.11
N PHE A 550 -39.68 4.85 -7.99
CA PHE A 550 -40.22 5.00 -6.65
C PHE A 550 -39.85 6.36 -6.05
N ASN A 551 -38.55 6.68 -5.97
CA ASN A 551 -38.05 7.91 -5.37
C ASN A 551 -36.61 8.23 -5.83
N ARG A 552 -36.07 9.39 -5.45
CA ARG A 552 -34.64 9.74 -5.58
C ARG A 552 -34.19 10.60 -4.41
N THR A 553 -32.89 10.65 -4.13
CA THR A 553 -32.35 11.65 -3.19
C THR A 553 -32.14 13.00 -3.87
N ASN A 554 -31.77 14.02 -3.09
CA ASN A 554 -31.16 15.21 -3.68
C ASN A 554 -29.87 14.81 -4.42
N PRO A 555 -29.56 15.41 -5.59
CA PRO A 555 -28.28 15.21 -6.26
C PRO A 555 -27.13 15.71 -5.37
N GLN A 556 -25.99 15.00 -5.37
CA GLN A 556 -24.78 15.41 -4.67
C GLN A 556 -23.82 16.11 -5.66
N PRO A 557 -23.72 17.46 -5.65
CA PRO A 557 -22.69 18.17 -6.41
C PRO A 557 -21.34 18.08 -5.70
N LEU A 558 -20.32 17.61 -6.41
CA LEU A 558 -18.94 17.44 -5.99
C LEU A 558 -18.06 18.35 -6.86
N ASN A 559 -18.00 19.63 -6.49
CA ASN A 559 -17.35 20.67 -7.29
C ASN A 559 -16.70 21.77 -6.45
N ALA A 560 -16.18 22.81 -7.10
CA ALA A 560 -15.44 23.90 -6.46
C ALA A 560 -16.19 24.67 -5.35
N ARG A 561 -17.51 24.50 -5.19
CA ARG A 561 -18.32 25.09 -4.10
C ARG A 561 -18.54 24.15 -2.92
N THR A 562 -18.40 22.83 -3.10
CA THR A 562 -18.71 21.81 -2.09
C THR A 562 -17.49 21.02 -1.63
N LEU A 563 -16.47 20.88 -2.48
CA LEU A 563 -15.21 20.25 -2.13
C LEU A 563 -14.33 21.21 -1.31
N PRO A 564 -13.60 20.73 -0.27
CA PRO A 564 -12.76 21.56 0.58
C PRO A 564 -11.81 22.49 -0.20
N PRO A 565 -11.42 23.67 0.34
CA PRO A 565 -10.49 24.58 -0.33
C PRO A 565 -9.20 23.91 -0.82
N THR A 566 -8.63 23.01 -0.02
CA THR A 566 -7.41 22.23 -0.29
C THR A 566 -7.57 21.04 -1.23
N PHE A 567 -8.80 20.67 -1.64
CA PHE A 567 -9.02 19.47 -2.45
C PHE A 567 -8.36 19.59 -3.84
N ASP A 568 -7.44 18.67 -4.14
CA ASP A 568 -6.75 18.57 -5.43
C ASP A 568 -6.52 17.09 -5.82
N LEU A 569 -7.00 16.73 -7.02
CA LEU A 569 -6.83 15.41 -7.62
C LEU A 569 -5.38 15.14 -8.05
N ALA A 570 -4.60 16.16 -8.39
CA ALA A 570 -3.20 16.00 -8.81
C ALA A 570 -2.26 15.71 -7.62
N ALA A 571 -2.55 16.28 -6.44
CA ALA A 571 -1.99 15.89 -5.15
C ALA A 571 -2.38 14.47 -4.71
N GLY A 572 -3.42 13.88 -5.31
CA GLY A 572 -3.86 12.50 -5.05
C GLY A 572 -5.07 12.38 -4.12
N HIS A 573 -5.79 13.47 -3.83
CA HIS A 573 -7.07 13.38 -3.12
C HIS A 573 -8.06 12.51 -3.91
N GLN A 574 -8.81 11.68 -3.20
CA GLN A 574 -9.81 10.80 -3.82
C GLN A 574 -11.17 11.50 -3.86
N LEU A 575 -11.81 11.50 -5.03
CA LEU A 575 -13.21 11.92 -5.14
C LEU A 575 -14.10 10.73 -4.74
N GLN A 576 -14.95 10.93 -3.74
CA GLN A 576 -15.82 9.90 -3.18
C GLN A 576 -17.27 10.39 -3.13
N SER A 577 -18.22 9.46 -3.20
CA SER A 577 -19.65 9.73 -3.01
C SER A 577 -20.29 8.60 -2.20
N GLY A 578 -21.27 8.95 -1.38
CA GLY A 578 -21.93 8.03 -0.47
C GLY A 578 -23.04 8.71 0.31
N GLN A 579 -23.96 7.91 0.82
CA GLN A 579 -25.03 8.33 1.72
C GLN A 579 -25.72 7.12 2.36
N ALA A 580 -26.27 7.33 3.55
CA ALA A 580 -27.30 6.49 4.14
C ALA A 580 -28.69 6.98 3.68
N VAL A 581 -29.60 6.05 3.37
CA VAL A 581 -30.99 6.36 3.00
C VAL A 581 -31.94 5.57 3.92
N PRO A 582 -32.78 6.24 4.74
CA PRO A 582 -33.68 5.55 5.65
C PRO A 582 -34.79 4.78 4.94
N LEU A 583 -34.98 3.51 5.28
CA LEU A 583 -35.91 2.62 4.57
C LEU A 583 -37.36 2.67 5.08
N ARG A 584 -37.65 3.45 6.12
CA ARG A 584 -39.00 3.66 6.72
C ARG A 584 -40.13 4.06 5.77
N ALA A 585 -39.81 4.52 4.56
CA ALA A 585 -40.80 4.88 3.53
C ALA A 585 -40.95 3.82 2.42
N PHE A 586 -40.09 2.80 2.40
CA PHE A 586 -40.08 1.72 1.43
C PHE A 586 -41.02 0.61 1.91
N ALA A 587 -41.94 0.16 1.06
CA ALA A 587 -42.83 -0.95 1.37
C ALA A 587 -42.19 -2.28 0.94
N ALA A 588 -42.32 -3.32 1.76
CA ALA A 588 -41.67 -4.62 1.55
C ALA A 588 -41.72 -5.13 0.09
N GLY A 589 -40.61 -5.68 -0.39
CA GLY A 589 -40.41 -6.11 -1.78
C GLY A 589 -39.01 -5.79 -2.30
N GLU A 590 -38.76 -6.14 -3.56
CA GLU A 590 -37.48 -5.91 -4.25
C GLU A 590 -37.37 -4.49 -4.83
N TYR A 591 -36.18 -3.92 -4.73
CA TYR A 591 -35.82 -2.60 -5.24
C TYR A 591 -34.48 -2.65 -6.00
N ARG A 592 -34.33 -1.78 -7.00
CA ARG A 592 -33.04 -1.44 -7.60
C ARG A 592 -32.69 0.00 -7.24
N LEU A 593 -31.51 0.18 -6.65
CA LEU A 593 -30.86 1.47 -6.54
C LEU A 593 -30.00 1.69 -7.78
N GLU A 594 -30.30 2.73 -8.53
CA GLU A 594 -29.49 3.28 -9.62
C GLU A 594 -28.67 4.45 -9.11
N ILE A 595 -27.36 4.45 -9.39
CA ILE A 595 -26.48 5.58 -9.09
C ILE A 595 -25.90 6.09 -10.41
N THR A 596 -26.19 7.34 -10.76
CA THR A 596 -25.66 7.98 -11.96
C THR A 596 -24.65 9.06 -11.58
N VAL A 597 -23.39 8.86 -11.97
CA VAL A 597 -22.29 9.82 -11.77
C VAL A 597 -22.08 10.58 -13.08
N LYS A 598 -22.22 11.91 -13.06
CA LYS A 598 -22.17 12.78 -14.25
C LYS A 598 -21.05 13.81 -14.14
N ASP A 599 -20.09 13.75 -15.05
CA ASP A 599 -19.06 14.77 -15.23
C ASP A 599 -19.61 15.90 -16.11
N GLN A 600 -19.84 17.08 -15.51
CA GLN A 600 -20.40 18.24 -16.21
C GLN A 600 -19.39 18.94 -17.13
N ILE A 601 -18.10 18.64 -16.98
CA ILE A 601 -17.00 19.26 -17.75
C ILE A 601 -16.69 18.42 -18.99
N ALA A 602 -16.68 17.10 -18.86
CA ALA A 602 -16.52 16.16 -19.97
C ALA A 602 -17.83 15.89 -20.74
N GLY A 603 -18.99 16.13 -20.11
CA GLY A 603 -20.29 15.67 -20.63
C GLY A 603 -20.49 14.16 -20.55
N ALA A 604 -19.66 13.47 -19.75
CA ALA A 604 -19.67 12.02 -19.61
C ALA A 604 -20.54 11.58 -18.42
N GLN A 605 -21.13 10.39 -18.49
CA GLN A 605 -21.86 9.81 -17.37
C GLN A 605 -21.65 8.31 -17.23
N ILE A 606 -21.71 7.82 -16.00
CA ILE A 606 -21.60 6.41 -15.63
C ILE A 606 -22.85 6.05 -14.84
N ILE A 607 -23.55 5.00 -15.26
CA ILE A 607 -24.65 4.42 -14.51
C ILE A 607 -24.14 3.14 -13.83
N ARG A 608 -24.41 3.01 -12.54
CA ARG A 608 -24.25 1.80 -11.75
C ARG A 608 -25.59 1.41 -11.16
N SER A 609 -25.77 0.14 -10.81
CA SER A 609 -27.00 -0.33 -10.17
C SER A 609 -26.73 -1.49 -9.22
N VAL A 610 -27.55 -1.60 -8.19
CA VAL A 610 -27.53 -2.70 -7.22
C VAL A 610 -28.96 -2.99 -6.77
N THR A 611 -29.31 -4.27 -6.64
CA THR A 611 -30.63 -4.71 -6.15
C THR A 611 -30.58 -5.00 -4.66
N PHE A 612 -31.68 -4.71 -3.96
CA PHE A 612 -31.85 -4.99 -2.55
C PHE A 612 -33.32 -5.31 -2.22
N THR A 613 -33.55 -6.00 -1.11
CA THR A 613 -34.90 -6.36 -0.65
C THR A 613 -35.22 -5.61 0.64
N VAL A 614 -36.45 -5.10 0.75
CA VAL A 614 -37.01 -4.56 2.00
C VAL A 614 -38.03 -5.57 2.54
N HIS A 615 -38.04 -5.80 3.86
CA HIS A 615 -39.00 -6.67 4.55
C HIS A 615 -39.66 -6.00 5.76
#